data_AF-S7XAP7-F1
#
_entry.id   AF-S7XAP7-F1
#
_cell.length_a   1.000
_cell.length_b   1.000
_cell.length_c   1.000
_cell.angle_alpha   90.00
_cell.angle_beta   90.00
_cell.angle_gamma   90.00
#
_symmetry.space_group_name_H-M   'P 1'
#
loop_
_entity.id
_entity.type
_entity.pdbx_description
1 polymer ?
#
loop_
_entity_poly.entity_id
_entity_poly.type
_entity_poly.pdbx_seq_one_letter_code
_entity_poly.pdbx_strand_id
1 'polypeptide(L)'
;GTLENRIQDFGISEPNDTDSSEPEFSDTDFSLEEEEENAPQNSEGKNRVNLSRKVDKATKYDRDYIWNLVHAQLLKENFSQSAADYAMVHFDDRYQYALENMLYARSSEMVAEYVFNGIVAEWNQNIRKQNQKGVI
;
A
#
# COMPACT_ATOMS: atom_id res chain seq x y z
N GLY A 1 -28.61 -65.77 20.57
CA GLY A 1 -27.26 -65.25 20.27
C GLY A 1 -27.41 -63.77 20.07
N THR A 2 -27.04 -62.93 21.02
CA THR A 2 -25.67 -62.49 21.37
C THR A 2 -25.19 -61.41 20.42
N LEU A 3 -25.08 -60.20 20.99
CA LEU A 3 -24.63 -58.95 20.39
C LEU A 3 -23.10 -58.96 20.32
N GLU A 4 -22.53 -58.61 19.17
CA GLU A 4 -21.10 -58.23 19.09
C GLU A 4 -20.96 -56.95 18.28
N ASN A 5 -20.83 -55.84 19.02
CA ASN A 5 -20.52 -54.52 18.52
C ASN A 5 -18.99 -54.42 18.45
N ARG A 6 -18.42 -54.53 17.24
CA ARG A 6 -16.97 -54.47 17.02
C ARG A 6 -16.53 -53.01 16.93
N ILE A 7 -15.88 -52.54 17.99
CA ILE A 7 -15.17 -51.25 18.04
C ILE A 7 -13.95 -51.35 17.11
N GLN A 8 -13.82 -50.43 16.16
CA GLN A 8 -12.61 -50.24 15.35
C GLN A 8 -11.71 -49.24 16.06
N ASP A 9 -10.57 -49.75 16.51
CA ASP A 9 -9.49 -49.03 17.17
C ASP A 9 -8.75 -48.16 16.14
N PHE A 10 -8.98 -46.85 16.18
CA PHE A 10 -8.21 -45.88 15.39
C PHE A 10 -6.99 -45.49 16.20
N GLY A 11 -5.82 -45.96 15.73
CA GLY A 11 -4.52 -45.69 16.33
C GLY A 11 -4.30 -44.20 16.60
N ILE A 12 -4.00 -43.92 17.86
CA ILE A 12 -3.59 -42.62 18.39
C ILE A 12 -2.21 -42.31 17.80
N SER A 13 -2.11 -41.28 16.96
CA SER A 13 -0.80 -40.76 16.53
C SER A 13 -0.32 -39.74 17.57
N GLU A 14 0.91 -39.92 18.03
CA GLU A 14 1.62 -39.06 18.99
C GLU A 14 1.67 -37.59 18.51
N PRO A 15 1.65 -36.61 19.44
CA PRO A 15 1.88 -35.22 19.07
C PRO A 15 3.36 -35.03 18.69
N ASN A 16 3.59 -34.54 17.48
CA ASN A 16 4.91 -34.14 16.99
C ASN A 16 5.38 -32.89 17.76
N ASP A 17 6.39 -33.04 18.62
CA ASP A 17 7.10 -31.93 19.25
C ASP A 17 7.80 -31.09 18.17
N THR A 18 7.16 -29.98 17.78
CA THR A 18 7.79 -28.97 16.93
C THR A 18 8.38 -27.90 17.82
N ASP A 19 9.69 -28.00 18.05
CA ASP A 19 10.52 -26.98 18.69
C ASP A 19 10.40 -25.66 17.91
N SER A 20 9.61 -24.74 18.44
CA SER A 20 9.41 -23.42 17.87
C SER A 20 10.50 -22.51 18.41
N SER A 21 11.63 -22.44 17.72
CA SER A 21 12.67 -21.46 18.02
C SER A 21 12.16 -20.07 17.61
N GLU A 22 11.81 -19.23 18.59
CA GLU A 22 11.50 -17.82 18.36
C GLU A 22 12.75 -17.08 17.85
N PRO A 23 12.63 -16.22 16.82
CA PRO A 23 13.72 -15.34 16.45
C PRO A 23 13.83 -14.20 17.47
N GLU A 24 14.98 -14.10 18.13
CA GLU A 24 15.29 -12.94 18.98
C GLU A 24 15.37 -11.67 18.11
N PHE A 25 14.43 -10.77 18.31
CA PHE A 25 14.51 -9.41 17.79
C PHE A 25 15.55 -8.66 18.64
N SER A 26 16.73 -8.42 18.08
CA SER A 26 17.70 -7.51 18.66
C SER A 26 17.08 -6.10 18.67
N ASP A 27 16.68 -5.66 19.87
CA ASP A 27 16.27 -4.28 20.14
C ASP A 27 17.44 -3.35 19.83
N THR A 28 17.42 -2.77 18.62
CA THR A 28 18.31 -1.68 18.27
C THR A 28 17.61 -0.40 18.70
N ASP A 29 18.04 0.12 19.85
CA ASP A 29 17.59 1.38 20.43
C ASP A 29 18.01 2.56 19.54
N PHE A 30 17.23 2.83 18.50
CA PHE A 30 17.45 3.94 17.59
C PHE A 30 16.85 5.20 18.19
N SER A 31 17.62 5.86 19.06
CA SER A 31 17.32 7.21 19.52
C SER A 31 17.37 8.18 18.34
N LEU A 32 16.20 8.62 17.87
CA LEU A 32 16.06 9.77 16.99
C LEU A 32 16.05 11.03 17.86
N GLU A 33 17.16 11.75 17.90
CA GLU A 33 17.20 13.14 18.34
C GLU A 33 16.38 13.98 17.35
N GLU A 34 15.22 14.43 17.82
CA GLU A 34 14.31 15.34 17.13
C GLU A 34 14.91 16.76 17.18
N GLU A 35 15.64 17.15 16.14
CA GLU A 35 16.03 18.55 15.95
C GLU A 35 14.80 19.33 15.46
N GLU A 36 14.06 19.88 16.42
CA GLU A 36 12.94 20.80 16.24
C GLU A 36 13.43 22.09 15.54
N GLU A 37 13.38 22.13 14.21
CA GLU A 37 13.63 23.35 13.44
C GLU A 37 12.43 24.32 13.61
N ASN A 38 12.64 25.28 14.50
CA ASN A 38 11.77 26.42 14.78
C ASN A 38 11.37 27.19 13.51
N ALA A 39 10.09 27.11 13.11
CA ALA A 39 9.52 28.04 12.13
C ALA A 39 8.99 29.31 12.84
N PRO A 40 9.48 30.52 12.54
CA PRO A 40 8.91 31.74 13.10
C PRO A 40 7.56 32.04 12.45
N GLN A 41 6.51 32.06 13.28
CA GLN A 41 5.23 32.69 12.95
C GLN A 41 5.46 34.20 12.78
N ASN A 42 5.31 34.73 11.57
CA ASN A 42 4.88 36.11 11.40
C ASN A 42 3.59 36.20 10.57
N SER A 43 2.53 36.57 11.27
CA SER A 43 1.35 37.17 10.68
C SER A 43 1.71 38.56 10.17
N GLU A 44 1.44 38.88 8.90
CA GLU A 44 0.92 40.18 8.49
C GLU A 44 0.58 40.21 6.99
N GLY A 45 -0.63 40.69 6.69
CA GLY A 45 -1.21 40.65 5.36
C GLY A 45 -0.49 41.55 4.35
N LYS A 46 -0.23 40.99 3.17
CA LYS A 46 -0.23 41.75 1.92
C LYS A 46 -0.50 40.81 0.77
N ASN A 47 -1.52 41.15 0.00
CA ASN A 47 -1.92 40.52 -1.26
C ASN A 47 -0.75 40.56 -2.25
N ARG A 48 0.15 39.58 -2.15
CA ARG A 48 1.13 39.27 -3.18
C ARG A 48 0.52 38.09 -3.91
N VAL A 49 0.15 38.31 -5.18
CA VAL A 49 0.02 37.22 -6.14
C VAL A 49 1.40 36.59 -6.23
N ASN A 50 1.68 35.70 -5.29
CA ASN A 50 2.87 34.88 -5.30
C ASN A 50 2.64 33.94 -6.48
N LEU A 51 3.22 34.29 -7.62
CA LEU A 51 3.67 33.30 -8.59
C LEU A 51 4.78 32.48 -7.90
N SER A 52 4.40 31.75 -6.85
CA SER A 52 5.19 30.67 -6.30
C SER A 52 5.30 29.73 -7.48
N ARG A 53 6.47 29.74 -8.12
CA ARG A 53 6.86 28.63 -8.97
C ARG A 53 6.63 27.41 -8.07
N LYS A 54 5.63 26.58 -8.40
CA LYS A 54 5.53 25.24 -7.83
C LYS A 54 6.76 24.51 -8.35
N VAL A 55 7.90 24.77 -7.70
CA VAL A 55 9.03 23.89 -7.80
C VAL A 55 8.56 22.68 -7.04
N ASP A 56 8.19 21.64 -7.77
CA ASP A 56 7.86 20.36 -7.17
C ASP A 56 9.02 20.01 -6.25
N LYS A 57 8.72 19.82 -4.96
CA LYS A 57 9.73 19.45 -3.99
C LYS A 57 10.37 18.17 -4.50
N ALA A 58 11.69 18.17 -4.65
CA ALA A 58 12.41 16.97 -5.06
C ALA A 58 12.07 15.86 -4.07
N THR A 59 11.34 14.87 -4.55
CA THR A 59 10.90 13.75 -3.74
C THR A 59 11.98 12.68 -3.79
N LYS A 60 12.28 12.05 -2.65
CA LYS A 60 13.26 10.95 -2.56
C LYS A 60 12.84 9.67 -3.32
N TYR A 61 11.61 9.64 -3.81
CA TYR A 61 10.99 8.54 -4.51
C TYR A 61 10.88 8.91 -5.99
N ASP A 62 11.56 8.16 -6.84
CA ASP A 62 11.51 8.37 -8.29
C ASP A 62 10.11 8.03 -8.84
N ARG A 63 9.49 9.01 -9.50
CA ARG A 63 8.13 8.90 -10.05
C ARG A 63 8.05 7.82 -11.13
N ASP A 64 8.99 7.78 -12.06
CA ASP A 64 8.95 6.86 -13.21
C ASP A 64 9.25 5.44 -12.76
N TYR A 65 10.12 5.28 -11.77
CA TYR A 65 10.36 3.99 -11.12
C TYR A 65 9.09 3.46 -10.46
N ILE A 66 8.40 4.29 -9.67
CA ILE A 66 7.13 3.89 -9.03
C ILE A 66 6.04 3.62 -10.07
N TRP A 67 5.95 4.44 -11.13
CA TRP A 67 5.03 4.20 -12.24
C TRP A 67 5.22 2.81 -12.85
N ASN A 68 6.48 2.43 -13.12
CA ASN A 68 6.80 1.11 -13.67
C ASN A 68 6.46 -0.03 -12.71
N LEU A 69 6.73 0.13 -11.40
CA LEU A 69 6.35 -0.86 -10.39
C LEU A 69 4.84 -1.08 -10.33
N VAL A 70 4.07 0.01 -10.32
CA VAL A 70 2.61 -0.04 -10.26
C VAL A 70 2.03 -0.66 -11.53
N HIS A 71 2.52 -0.26 -12.72
CA HIS A 71 2.08 -0.81 -14.00
C HIS A 71 2.37 -2.31 -14.09
N ALA A 72 3.58 -2.74 -13.74
CA ALA A 72 3.96 -4.15 -13.70
C ALA A 72 3.09 -4.96 -12.72
N GLN A 73 2.77 -4.39 -11.55
CA GLN A 73 1.91 -5.04 -10.57
C GLN A 73 0.47 -5.19 -11.09
N LEU A 74 -0.09 -4.21 -11.80
CA LEU A 74 -1.42 -4.34 -12.42
C LEU A 74 -1.48 -5.51 -13.42
N LEU A 75 -0.45 -5.64 -14.28
CA LEU A 75 -0.35 -6.75 -15.23
C LEU A 75 -0.23 -8.11 -14.52
N LYS A 76 0.53 -8.15 -13.42
CA LYS A 76 0.65 -9.34 -12.57
C LYS A 76 -0.70 -9.76 -11.94
N GLU A 77 -1.57 -8.80 -11.65
CA GLU A 77 -2.92 -9.01 -11.10
C GLU A 77 -3.99 -9.29 -12.18
N ASN A 78 -3.57 -9.74 -13.36
CA ASN A 78 -4.42 -10.11 -14.50
C ASN A 78 -5.21 -8.95 -15.13
N PHE A 79 -4.80 -7.71 -14.94
CA PHE A 79 -5.30 -6.63 -15.80
C PHE A 79 -4.78 -6.86 -17.23
N SER A 80 -5.67 -6.72 -18.22
CA SER A 80 -5.21 -6.61 -19.60
C SER A 80 -4.36 -5.35 -19.77
N GLN A 81 -3.50 -5.32 -20.79
CA GLN A 81 -2.70 -4.11 -21.10
C GLN A 81 -3.57 -2.85 -21.16
N SER A 82 -4.70 -2.91 -21.88
CA SER A 82 -5.63 -1.79 -22.00
C SER A 82 -6.30 -1.41 -20.68
N ALA A 83 -6.63 -2.38 -19.82
CA ALA A 83 -7.21 -2.11 -18.52
C ALA A 83 -6.18 -1.50 -17.56
N ALA A 84 -4.93 -1.97 -17.59
CA ALA A 84 -3.82 -1.40 -16.82
C ALA A 84 -3.55 0.05 -17.26
N ASP A 85 -3.43 0.30 -18.56
CA ASP A 85 -3.21 1.65 -19.11
C ASP A 85 -4.35 2.60 -18.73
N TYR A 86 -5.60 2.12 -18.76
CA TYR A 86 -6.75 2.90 -18.29
C TYR A 86 -6.70 3.16 -16.77
N ALA A 87 -6.37 2.16 -15.96
CA ALA A 87 -6.27 2.31 -14.51
C ALA A 87 -5.17 3.31 -14.12
N MET A 88 -4.05 3.32 -14.86
CA MET A 88 -2.92 4.24 -14.64
C MET A 88 -3.25 5.71 -14.90
N VAL A 89 -4.42 6.05 -15.46
CA VAL A 89 -4.90 7.44 -15.51
C VAL A 89 -4.99 8.06 -14.11
N HIS A 90 -5.22 7.26 -13.07
CA HIS A 90 -5.27 7.71 -11.68
C HIS A 90 -3.89 7.80 -11.00
N PHE A 91 -2.80 7.47 -11.70
CA PHE A 91 -1.48 7.37 -11.10
C PHE A 91 -1.02 8.66 -10.44
N ASP A 92 -1.10 9.80 -11.14
CA ASP A 92 -0.55 11.06 -10.64
C ASP A 92 -1.23 11.51 -9.34
N ASP A 93 -2.55 11.46 -9.30
CA ASP A 93 -3.33 11.81 -8.12
C ASP A 93 -3.00 10.88 -6.94
N ARG A 94 -2.86 9.58 -7.20
CA ARG A 94 -2.54 8.59 -6.16
C ARG A 94 -1.09 8.69 -5.70
N TYR A 95 -0.15 8.96 -6.59
CA TYR A 95 1.25 9.19 -6.27
C TYR A 95 1.39 10.44 -5.39
N GLN A 96 0.79 11.56 -5.78
CA GLN A 96 0.80 12.78 -4.97
C GLN A 96 0.18 12.55 -3.59
N TYR A 97 -0.96 11.86 -3.52
CA TYR A 97 -1.59 11.50 -2.26
C TYR A 97 -0.69 10.61 -1.38
N ALA A 98 0.06 9.68 -1.98
CA ALA A 98 1.04 8.87 -1.26
C ALA A 98 2.16 9.73 -0.67
N LEU A 99 2.70 10.70 -1.41
CA LEU A 99 3.74 11.60 -0.92
C LEU A 99 3.29 12.43 0.28
N GLU A 100 2.02 12.81 0.32
CA GLU A 100 1.43 13.59 1.41
C GLU A 100 1.15 12.76 2.67
N ASN A 101 0.87 11.46 2.51
CA ASN A 101 0.42 10.60 3.61
C ASN A 101 1.46 9.57 4.07
N MET A 102 2.53 9.33 3.30
CA MET A 102 3.57 8.33 3.59
C MET A 102 4.91 8.95 3.98
N LEU A 103 4.90 9.86 4.97
CA LEU A 103 6.10 10.59 5.43
C LEU A 103 7.26 9.65 5.83
N TYR A 104 6.93 8.46 6.33
CA TYR A 104 7.89 7.47 6.84
C TYR A 104 8.08 6.24 5.95
N ALA A 105 7.61 6.26 4.70
CA ALA A 105 7.81 5.12 3.80
C ALA A 105 9.32 4.83 3.66
N ARG A 106 9.69 3.57 3.92
CA ARG A 106 11.09 3.14 3.97
C ARG A 106 11.69 2.90 2.58
N SER A 107 10.85 2.75 1.55
CA SER A 107 11.29 2.49 0.19
C SER A 107 10.27 2.96 -0.85
N SER A 108 10.70 3.01 -2.11
CA SER A 108 9.83 3.33 -3.24
C SER A 108 8.77 2.25 -3.48
N GLU A 109 9.06 0.99 -3.16
CA GLU A 109 8.13 -0.13 -3.26
C GLU A 109 6.93 0.04 -2.32
N MET A 110 7.16 0.52 -1.09
CA MET A 110 6.06 0.83 -0.17
C MET A 110 5.14 1.92 -0.73
N VAL A 111 5.73 2.95 -1.35
CA VAL A 111 4.96 4.02 -2.01
C VAL A 111 4.20 3.45 -3.20
N ALA A 112 4.84 2.62 -4.02
CA ALA A 112 4.20 1.95 -5.15
C ALA A 112 3.02 1.08 -4.73
N GLU A 113 3.14 0.31 -3.64
CA GLU A 113 2.05 -0.51 -3.11
C GLU A 113 0.85 0.34 -2.67
N TYR A 114 1.11 1.46 -1.98
CA TYR A 114 0.06 2.38 -1.58
C TYR A 114 -0.65 3.02 -2.80
N VAL A 115 0.13 3.46 -3.79
CA VAL A 115 -0.40 4.00 -5.06
C VAL A 115 -1.25 2.97 -5.78
N PHE A 116 -0.74 1.74 -5.92
CA PHE A 116 -1.44 0.61 -6.53
C PHE A 116 -2.79 0.35 -5.85
N ASN A 117 -2.81 0.27 -4.52
CA ASN A 117 -4.05 0.09 -3.75
C ASN A 117 -5.05 1.22 -4.00
N GLY A 118 -4.57 2.47 -4.08
CA GLY A 118 -5.39 3.62 -4.44
C GLY A 118 -6.01 3.55 -5.83
N ILE A 119 -5.25 3.05 -6.82
CA ILE A 119 -5.71 2.88 -8.20
C ILE A 119 -6.76 1.76 -8.30
N VAL A 120 -6.49 0.60 -7.70
CA VAL A 120 -7.44 -0.53 -7.70
C VAL A 120 -8.75 -0.14 -7.00
N ALA A 121 -8.68 0.67 -5.94
CA ALA A 121 -9.86 1.20 -5.27
C ALA A 121 -10.72 2.07 -6.21
N GLU A 122 -10.12 3.00 -6.99
CA GLU A 122 -10.84 3.81 -7.99
C GLU A 122 -11.45 2.93 -9.09
N TRP A 123 -10.66 2.00 -9.62
CA TRP A 123 -11.12 1.07 -10.65
C TRP A 123 -12.37 0.31 -10.18
N ASN A 124 -12.32 -0.27 -8.99
CA ASN A 124 -13.43 -1.01 -8.41
C ASN A 124 -14.66 -0.13 -8.16
N GLN A 125 -14.46 1.13 -7.75
CA GLN A 125 -15.56 2.09 -7.63
C GLN A 125 -16.22 2.36 -8.99
N ASN A 126 -15.42 2.52 -10.04
CA ASN A 126 -15.92 2.78 -11.40
C ASN A 126 -16.70 1.59 -11.96
N ILE A 127 -16.21 0.36 -11.79
CA ILE A 127 -16.94 -0.86 -12.19
C ILE A 127 -18.31 -0.94 -11.50
N ARG A 128 -18.36 -0.67 -10.18
CA ARG A 128 -19.64 -0.66 -9.45
C ARG A 128 -20.62 0.38 -9.99
N LYS A 129 -20.15 1.59 -10.30
CA LYS A 129 -20.97 2.66 -10.87
C LYS A 129 -21.51 2.30 -12.26
N GLN A 130 -20.69 1.65 -13.11
CA GLN A 130 -21.13 1.22 -14.44
C GLN A 130 -22.19 0.10 -14.35
N ASN A 131 -21.98 -0.88 -13.48
CA ASN A 131 -22.94 -1.96 -13.27
C ASN A 131 -24.29 -1.42 -12.77
N GLN A 132 -24.29 -0.40 -11.91
CA GLN A 132 -25.53 0.24 -11.45
C GLN A 132 -26.25 1.03 -12.56
N LYS A 133 -25.52 1.63 -13.50
CA LYS A 133 -26.10 2.38 -14.63
C LYS A 133 -26.66 1.48 -15.73
N GLY A 134 -26.18 0.24 -15.84
CA GLY A 134 -26.65 -0.77 -16.79
C GLY A 134 -27.90 -1.54 -16.32
N VAL A 135 -28.40 -1.30 -15.11
CA VAL A 135 -29.68 -1.83 -14.62
C VAL A 135 -30.76 -0.76 -14.77
N ILE A 136 -31.25 -0.57 -16.01
CA ILE A 136 -32.49 0.16 -16.32
C ILE A 136 -33.28 -0.59 -17.39
#